data_AF-A0A8S2NG85-F1
#
_entry.id   AF-A0A8S2NG85-F1
#
_cell.length_a   1.000
_cell.length_b   1.000
_cell.length_c   1.000
_cell.angle_alpha   90.00
_cell.angle_beta   90.00
_cell.angle_gamma   90.00
#
_symmetry.space_group_name_H-M   'P 1'
#
loop_
_entity.id
_entity.type
_entity.pdbx_description
1 polymer ?
#
loop_
_entity_poly.entity_id
_entity_poly.type
_entity_poly.pdbx_seq_one_letter_code
_entity_poly.pdbx_strand_id
1 'polypeptide(L)'
;ALVTSVEATEDDPIVGAAELKHVSESFERVLFIGITCGLSAPFVGGQLEYCLDNPEKFIPVLIGFNPVSMARQIRVPKWSGDKTFYGVASRMEKTSGALILNPIVGPEPISGSSRMKSGTATKVMLDTVFYLASTNTNAKARDVIEEFKITIEKMKNETTDIANVIQQAGDCMINNGYIRYVGSSTFGIWGMIDASECVPTYNSSYDDIRGFMTNDYFKKSLNPESADSLVSPALDQSTPDDLWKTFQDLPPSSLIVFIDREYHLQKALVDKLQQKNHRIVWIKLLSTESLESNSNVQMIDFSKSITSADVTKQYLIAELILKLCLNTISTAAHVLKGKVYQNIMIDVRVSNIKLFYRAIDIIKLLTGVDKETAEKCLIQSIYQTNDEINNQTIEQHITAVANNKDHIVPIALLMCLSNYSYTQAKLQIDKCPRIRDICTGNN
;
A
#
# COMPACT_ATOMS: atom_id res chain seq x y z
N ALA A 1 0.43 -10.53 -5.52
CA ALA A 1 0.52 -9.54 -4.44
C ALA A 1 1.46 -8.37 -4.77
N LEU A 2 2.69 -8.59 -5.24
CA LEU A 2 3.67 -7.49 -5.43
C LEU A 2 3.28 -6.48 -6.54
N VAL A 3 2.58 -6.94 -7.58
CA VAL A 3 2.15 -6.08 -8.71
C VAL A 3 0.69 -5.71 -8.61
N THR A 4 -0.12 -6.58 -8.01
CA THR A 4 -1.57 -6.43 -7.88
C THR A 4 -1.97 -6.81 -6.46
N SER A 5 -2.84 -6.00 -5.87
CA SER A 5 -3.42 -6.26 -4.55
C SER A 5 -4.23 -7.57 -4.59
N VAL A 6 -3.88 -8.50 -3.70
CA VAL A 6 -4.58 -9.78 -3.49
C VAL A 6 -4.91 -9.86 -2.02
N GLU A 7 -6.01 -9.24 -1.62
CA GLU A 7 -6.35 -9.13 -0.19
C GLU A 7 -7.11 -10.34 0.36
N ALA A 8 -7.85 -11.06 -0.48
CA ALA A 8 -8.71 -12.16 -0.03
C ALA A 8 -7.91 -13.34 0.56
N THR A 9 -6.64 -13.50 0.18
CA THR A 9 -5.74 -14.52 0.73
C THR A 9 -5.33 -14.22 2.18
N GLU A 10 -5.45 -12.97 2.65
CA GLU A 10 -5.11 -12.57 4.02
C GLU A 10 -6.02 -13.25 5.06
N ASP A 11 -7.24 -13.62 4.68
CA ASP A 11 -8.27 -14.16 5.58
C ASP A 11 -8.16 -15.69 5.82
N ASP A 12 -7.15 -16.37 5.27
CA ASP A 12 -7.00 -17.83 5.36
C ASP A 12 -5.81 -18.28 6.25
N PRO A 13 -6.06 -18.66 7.52
CA PRO A 13 -5.00 -19.12 8.44
C PRO A 13 -4.40 -20.48 8.04
N ILE A 14 -5.17 -21.34 7.36
CA ILE A 14 -4.72 -22.69 6.98
C ILE A 14 -3.70 -22.57 5.85
N VAL A 15 -4.00 -21.74 4.85
CA VAL A 15 -3.06 -21.46 3.75
C VAL A 15 -1.77 -20.85 4.30
N GLY A 16 -1.86 -19.88 5.21
CA GLY A 16 -0.68 -19.28 5.84
C GLY A 16 0.22 -20.32 6.52
N ALA A 17 -0.36 -21.19 7.35
CA ALA A 17 0.39 -22.25 8.02
C ALA A 17 0.99 -23.27 7.03
N ALA A 18 0.25 -23.66 5.99
CA ALA A 18 0.71 -24.60 4.97
C ALA A 18 1.89 -24.04 4.15
N GLU A 19 1.82 -22.77 3.74
CA GLU A 19 2.92 -22.10 3.03
C GLU A 19 4.18 -22.02 3.90
N LEU A 20 4.03 -21.63 5.18
CA LEU A 20 5.16 -21.59 6.10
C LEU A 20 5.76 -22.98 6.30
N LYS A 21 4.94 -24.02 6.48
CA LYS A 21 5.40 -25.40 6.58
C LYS A 21 6.22 -25.81 5.36
N HIS A 22 5.73 -25.50 4.16
CA HIS A 22 6.40 -25.84 2.91
C HIS A 22 7.75 -25.13 2.76
N VAL A 23 7.79 -23.80 2.91
CA VAL A 23 9.03 -23.02 2.74
C VAL A 23 10.07 -23.31 3.82
N SER A 24 9.63 -23.79 5.00
CA SER A 24 10.51 -24.10 6.12
C SER A 24 10.97 -25.56 6.19
N GLU A 25 10.50 -26.44 5.29
CA GLU A 25 10.65 -27.90 5.43
C GLU A 25 12.11 -28.33 5.58
N SER A 26 13.00 -27.79 4.74
CA SER A 26 14.43 -28.12 4.70
C SER A 26 15.29 -27.48 5.79
N PHE A 27 14.72 -26.59 6.61
CA PHE A 27 15.47 -25.86 7.65
C PHE A 27 15.30 -26.51 9.03
N GLU A 28 16.40 -26.70 9.75
CA GLU A 28 16.39 -27.24 11.12
C GLU A 28 15.91 -26.22 12.14
N ARG A 29 16.27 -24.95 11.94
CA ARG A 29 15.93 -23.82 12.81
C ARG A 29 15.48 -22.64 11.98
N VAL A 30 14.37 -22.01 12.38
CA VAL A 30 13.72 -20.95 11.62
C VAL A 30 13.34 -19.79 12.54
N LEU A 31 13.84 -18.60 12.23
CA LEU A 31 13.30 -17.35 12.76
C LEU A 31 12.15 -16.92 11.86
N PHE A 32 10.92 -16.98 12.37
CA PHE A 32 9.74 -16.54 11.63
C PHE A 32 9.30 -15.16 12.11
N ILE A 33 9.16 -14.19 11.20
CA ILE A 33 8.69 -12.84 11.50
C ILE A 33 7.34 -12.61 10.83
N GLY A 34 6.27 -12.73 11.62
CA GLY A 34 4.89 -12.44 11.20
C GLY A 34 4.59 -10.95 11.32
N ILE A 35 4.21 -10.30 10.21
CA ILE A 35 3.94 -8.85 10.16
C ILE A 35 2.45 -8.62 9.98
N THR A 36 1.81 -7.97 10.94
CA THR A 36 0.43 -7.48 10.78
C THR A 36 0.24 -6.20 11.59
N CYS A 37 0.15 -5.08 10.89
CA CYS A 37 0.12 -3.75 11.52
C CYS A 37 -0.98 -3.64 12.59
N GLY A 38 -2.17 -4.17 12.29
CA GLY A 38 -3.34 -4.11 13.16
C GLY A 38 -3.51 -5.29 14.13
N LEU A 39 -2.62 -6.29 14.12
CA LEU A 39 -2.80 -7.57 14.84
C LEU A 39 -4.13 -8.25 14.47
N SER A 40 -4.36 -8.40 13.16
CA SER A 40 -5.68 -8.79 12.65
C SER A 40 -5.69 -9.83 11.54
N ALA A 41 -4.56 -10.05 10.87
CA ALA A 41 -4.47 -10.88 9.66
C ALA A 41 -4.51 -12.38 9.99
N PRO A 42 -5.59 -13.11 9.65
CA PRO A 42 -5.68 -14.54 9.97
C PRO A 42 -4.56 -15.37 9.36
N PHE A 43 -4.12 -15.06 8.13
CA PHE A 43 -2.98 -15.70 7.48
C PHE A 43 -1.72 -15.72 8.36
N VAL A 44 -1.34 -14.55 8.90
CA VAL A 44 -0.20 -14.42 9.82
C VAL A 44 -0.49 -15.12 11.15
N GLY A 45 -1.73 -15.08 11.61
CA GLY A 45 -2.18 -15.77 12.82
C GLY A 45 -1.97 -17.29 12.74
N GLY A 46 -2.32 -17.90 11.61
CA GLY A 46 -2.10 -19.33 11.36
C GLY A 46 -0.62 -19.71 11.30
N GLN A 47 0.22 -18.85 10.72
CA GLN A 47 1.68 -19.03 10.70
C GLN A 47 2.28 -19.00 12.10
N LEU A 48 1.90 -18.00 12.92
CA LEU A 48 2.37 -17.87 14.29
C LEU A 48 1.90 -19.04 15.15
N GLU A 49 0.66 -19.48 14.99
CA GLU A 49 0.16 -20.68 15.66
C GLU A 49 1.00 -21.91 15.29
N TYR A 50 1.29 -22.13 14.01
CA TYR A 50 2.14 -23.23 13.56
C TYR A 50 3.53 -23.18 14.19
N CYS A 51 4.15 -21.99 14.30
CA CYS A 51 5.42 -21.83 15.01
C CYS A 51 5.31 -22.20 16.50
N LEU A 52 4.25 -21.77 17.18
CA LEU A 52 4.05 -22.03 18.60
C LEU A 52 3.80 -23.52 18.90
N ASP A 53 3.28 -24.26 17.92
CA ASP A 53 3.08 -25.71 18.02
C ASP A 53 4.37 -26.52 17.74
N ASN A 54 5.42 -25.88 17.19
CA ASN A 54 6.70 -26.50 16.83
C ASN A 54 7.91 -25.71 17.39
N PRO A 55 7.98 -25.49 18.72
CA PRO A 55 8.96 -24.58 19.35
C PRO A 55 10.42 -25.02 19.24
N GLU A 56 10.69 -26.30 18.98
CA GLU A 56 12.04 -26.82 18.75
C GLU A 56 12.65 -26.33 17.43
N LYS A 57 11.79 -26.05 16.43
CA LYS A 57 12.18 -25.59 15.10
C LYS A 57 12.05 -24.06 14.97
N PHE A 58 11.01 -23.46 15.53
CA PHE A 58 10.68 -22.06 15.28
C PHE A 58 10.95 -21.10 16.44
N ILE A 59 11.44 -19.92 16.10
CA ILE A 59 11.43 -18.73 16.95
C ILE A 59 10.42 -17.76 16.33
N PRO A 60 9.20 -17.63 16.88
CA PRO A 60 8.18 -16.73 16.34
C PRO A 60 8.38 -15.30 16.85
N VAL A 61 8.38 -14.36 15.90
CA VAL A 61 8.37 -12.91 16.14
C VAL A 61 7.11 -12.34 15.52
N LEU A 62 6.33 -11.58 16.30
CA LEU A 62 5.18 -10.83 15.83
C LEU A 62 5.53 -9.34 15.78
N ILE A 63 5.37 -8.71 14.61
CA ILE A 63 5.45 -7.26 14.43
C ILE A 63 4.05 -6.70 14.18
N GLY A 64 3.67 -5.71 14.98
CA GLY A 64 2.44 -4.95 14.82
C GLY A 64 2.55 -3.59 15.50
N PHE A 65 1.48 -2.79 15.55
CA PHE A 65 1.54 -1.46 16.15
C PHE A 65 0.36 -1.15 17.08
N ASN A 66 -0.29 -2.21 17.55
CA ASN A 66 -1.33 -2.18 18.55
C ASN A 66 -0.90 -2.95 19.80
N PRO A 67 -1.42 -2.59 20.99
CA PRO A 67 -1.36 -3.46 22.15
C PRO A 67 -2.03 -4.80 21.84
N VAL A 68 -1.56 -5.89 22.45
CA VAL A 68 -2.16 -7.23 22.25
C VAL A 68 -3.64 -7.22 22.62
N SER A 69 -4.05 -6.48 23.65
CA SER A 69 -5.46 -6.32 24.05
C SER A 69 -6.38 -5.75 22.96
N MET A 70 -5.82 -5.06 21.95
CA MET A 70 -6.56 -4.52 20.80
C MET A 70 -6.51 -5.41 19.56
N ALA A 71 -5.84 -6.58 19.63
CA ALA A 71 -5.83 -7.53 18.54
C ALA A 71 -7.25 -8.04 18.21
N ARG A 72 -7.48 -8.48 16.96
CA ARG A 72 -8.79 -8.93 16.49
C ARG A 72 -9.33 -10.07 17.35
N GLN A 73 -10.45 -9.82 18.04
CA GLN A 73 -11.18 -10.79 18.88
C GLN A 73 -12.34 -11.48 18.14
N ILE A 74 -12.57 -11.12 16.88
CA ILE A 74 -13.60 -11.75 16.05
C ILE A 74 -13.10 -13.14 15.62
N ARG A 75 -13.95 -14.16 15.81
CA ARG A 75 -13.71 -15.52 15.34
C ARG A 75 -13.47 -15.54 13.83
N VAL A 76 -12.49 -16.33 13.39
CA VAL A 76 -12.21 -16.53 11.97
C VAL A 76 -12.86 -17.84 11.50
N PRO A 77 -13.80 -17.82 10.54
CA PRO A 77 -14.58 -19.01 10.16
C PRO A 77 -13.73 -20.21 9.72
N LYS A 78 -12.63 -19.96 9.00
CA LYS A 78 -11.71 -21.00 8.50
C LYS A 78 -10.70 -21.49 9.55
N TRP A 79 -10.69 -20.90 10.74
CA TRP A 79 -9.77 -21.27 11.81
C TRP A 79 -10.43 -22.26 12.76
N SER A 80 -9.76 -23.36 13.08
CA SER A 80 -10.31 -24.43 13.92
C SER A 80 -10.82 -23.93 15.28
N GLY A 81 -12.05 -24.28 15.63
CA GLY A 81 -12.70 -23.88 16.88
C GLY A 81 -13.10 -22.40 16.93
N ASP A 82 -12.93 -21.79 18.10
CA ASP A 82 -13.26 -20.38 18.39
C ASP A 82 -12.02 -19.47 18.39
N LYS A 83 -11.05 -19.79 17.53
CA LYS A 83 -9.77 -19.08 17.48
C LYS A 83 -9.91 -17.66 16.94
N THR A 84 -9.08 -16.79 17.50
CA THR A 84 -8.98 -15.36 17.19
C THR A 84 -7.51 -14.97 17.10
N PHE A 85 -7.21 -13.86 16.42
CA PHE A 85 -5.84 -13.36 16.40
C PHE A 85 -5.38 -12.96 17.82
N TYR A 86 -6.29 -12.36 18.60
CA TYR A 86 -6.04 -12.07 20.01
C TYR A 86 -5.61 -13.30 20.82
N GLY A 87 -6.25 -14.46 20.59
CA GLY A 87 -5.88 -15.70 21.26
C GLY A 87 -4.45 -16.14 20.95
N VAL A 88 -4.02 -16.05 19.69
CA VAL A 88 -2.65 -16.37 19.29
C VAL A 88 -1.65 -15.39 19.87
N ALA A 89 -1.90 -14.08 19.75
CA ALA A 89 -1.02 -13.06 20.31
C ALA A 89 -0.90 -13.17 21.85
N SER A 90 -2.00 -13.48 22.55
CA SER A 90 -2.00 -13.71 23.99
C SER A 90 -1.24 -14.98 24.39
N ARG A 91 -1.24 -16.02 23.53
CA ARG A 91 -0.40 -17.22 23.71
C ARG A 91 1.08 -16.86 23.54
N MET A 92 1.42 -16.04 22.56
CA MET A 92 2.80 -15.56 22.36
C MET A 92 3.33 -14.81 23.59
N GLU A 93 2.54 -13.89 24.19
CA GLU A 93 2.95 -13.16 25.40
C GLU A 93 3.36 -14.09 26.56
N LYS A 94 2.77 -15.28 26.62
CA LYS A 94 2.99 -16.27 27.69
C LYS A 94 4.04 -17.34 27.32
N THR A 95 4.52 -17.35 26.08
CA THR A 95 5.40 -18.41 25.58
C THR A 95 6.85 -17.95 25.63
N SER A 96 7.68 -18.65 26.40
CA SER A 96 9.13 -18.39 26.44
C SER A 96 9.74 -18.63 25.05
N GLY A 97 10.52 -17.67 24.55
CA GLY A 97 11.14 -17.74 23.21
C GLY A 97 10.30 -17.15 22.08
N ALA A 98 9.04 -16.78 22.33
CA ALA A 98 8.26 -15.96 21.41
C ALA A 98 8.55 -14.47 21.66
N LEU A 99 8.60 -13.66 20.59
CA LEU A 99 8.84 -12.22 20.67
C LEU A 99 7.68 -11.45 20.07
N ILE A 100 7.27 -10.36 20.74
CA ILE A 100 6.30 -9.40 20.21
C ILE A 100 6.99 -8.04 20.16
N LEU A 101 7.08 -7.47 18.97
CA LEU A 101 7.62 -6.14 18.71
C LEU A 101 6.47 -5.25 18.25
N ASN A 102 5.80 -4.61 19.21
CA ASN A 102 4.60 -3.82 18.96
C ASN A 102 4.66 -2.36 19.46
N PRO A 103 5.63 -1.55 19.00
CA PRO A 103 5.69 -0.15 19.39
C PRO A 103 4.43 0.61 18.95
N ILE A 104 3.92 1.49 19.81
CA ILE A 104 2.71 2.26 19.49
C ILE A 104 3.07 3.48 18.65
N VAL A 105 2.78 3.42 17.35
CA VAL A 105 3.07 4.53 16.41
C VAL A 105 1.92 5.55 16.32
N GLY A 106 0.78 5.28 16.94
CA GLY A 106 -0.43 6.10 16.88
C GLY A 106 -1.21 5.97 15.56
N PRO A 107 -2.37 6.63 15.44
CA PRO A 107 -3.25 6.48 14.27
C PRO A 107 -2.60 6.97 12.98
N GLU A 108 -3.04 6.40 11.86
CA GLU A 108 -2.60 6.82 10.52
C GLU A 108 -3.15 8.21 10.15
N PRO A 109 -2.43 9.03 9.35
CA PRO A 109 -2.95 10.32 8.89
C PRO A 109 -4.20 10.15 8.02
N ILE A 110 -4.28 9.04 7.27
CA ILE A 110 -5.49 8.56 6.62
C ILE A 110 -5.91 7.27 7.31
N SER A 111 -7.06 7.30 7.97
CA SER A 111 -7.53 6.25 8.87
C SER A 111 -7.56 4.88 8.19
N GLY A 112 -6.79 3.92 8.72
CA GLY A 112 -6.74 2.54 8.23
C GLY A 112 -5.75 2.29 7.08
N SER A 113 -4.99 3.31 6.65
CA SER A 113 -3.94 3.19 5.62
C SER A 113 -2.61 2.72 6.23
N SER A 114 -2.53 1.44 6.61
CA SER A 114 -1.36 0.87 7.28
C SER A 114 -0.07 0.89 6.44
N ARG A 115 -0.18 1.10 5.12
CA ARG A 115 0.98 1.29 4.23
C ARG A 115 1.83 2.52 4.62
N MET A 116 1.24 3.47 5.34
CA MET A 116 1.88 4.74 5.75
C MET A 116 2.78 4.55 6.98
N LYS A 117 2.38 5.02 8.17
CA LYS A 117 3.24 5.05 9.36
C LYS A 117 3.62 3.66 9.82
N SER A 118 2.64 2.75 9.87
CA SER A 118 2.87 1.37 10.30
C SER A 118 3.87 0.67 9.36
N GLY A 119 3.66 0.74 8.04
CA GLY A 119 4.60 0.21 7.06
C GLY A 119 5.98 0.86 7.11
N THR A 120 6.06 2.17 7.37
CA THR A 120 7.34 2.87 7.59
C THR A 120 8.05 2.35 8.84
N ALA A 121 7.34 2.19 9.95
CA ALA A 121 7.90 1.66 11.19
C ALA A 121 8.36 0.21 11.03
N THR A 122 7.60 -0.63 10.30
CA THR A 122 8.02 -1.98 9.94
C THR A 122 9.37 -1.96 9.20
N LYS A 123 9.51 -1.11 8.18
CA LYS A 123 10.77 -0.98 7.44
C LYS A 123 11.91 -0.56 8.36
N VAL A 124 11.75 0.53 9.11
CA VAL A 124 12.80 1.05 10.02
C VAL A 124 13.24 -0.01 11.03
N MET A 125 12.29 -0.76 11.61
CA MET A 125 12.58 -1.82 12.57
C MET A 125 13.35 -2.98 11.93
N LEU A 126 12.87 -3.50 10.80
CA LEU A 126 13.50 -4.63 10.13
C LEU A 126 14.86 -4.26 9.56
N ASP A 127 14.98 -3.11 8.91
CA ASP A 127 16.25 -2.59 8.40
C ASP A 127 17.26 -2.45 9.52
N THR A 128 16.85 -1.93 10.68
CA THR A 128 17.72 -1.81 11.86
C THR A 128 18.18 -3.18 12.36
N VAL A 129 17.25 -4.12 12.54
CA VAL A 129 17.56 -5.47 13.04
C VAL A 129 18.50 -6.20 12.08
N PHE A 130 18.20 -6.21 10.78
CA PHE A 130 18.99 -6.92 9.79
C PHE A 130 20.32 -6.23 9.45
N TYR A 131 20.39 -4.89 9.52
CA TYR A 131 21.67 -4.19 9.41
C TYR A 131 22.62 -4.56 10.55
N LEU A 132 22.13 -4.56 11.80
CA LEU A 132 22.96 -4.94 12.95
C LEU A 132 23.37 -6.40 12.90
N ALA A 133 22.45 -7.30 12.54
CA ALA A 133 22.73 -8.72 12.39
C ALA A 133 23.74 -9.02 11.27
N SER A 134 23.67 -8.31 10.15
CA SER A 134 24.56 -8.56 9.00
C SER A 134 25.96 -7.98 9.19
N THR A 135 26.09 -6.87 9.92
CA THR A 135 27.39 -6.18 10.09
C THR A 135 28.19 -6.68 11.28
N ASN A 136 27.60 -7.46 12.20
CA ASN A 136 28.21 -7.89 13.47
C ASN A 136 28.87 -6.71 14.23
N THR A 137 28.26 -5.52 14.13
CA THR A 137 28.78 -4.31 14.77
C THR A 137 28.36 -4.24 16.24
N ASN A 138 29.15 -3.53 17.05
CA ASN A 138 28.73 -3.12 18.40
C ASN A 138 27.80 -1.89 18.39
N ALA A 139 27.29 -1.49 17.22
CA ALA A 139 26.39 -0.36 17.09
C ALA A 139 25.07 -0.67 17.80
N LYS A 140 24.48 0.34 18.42
CA LYS A 140 23.18 0.16 19.11
C LYS A 140 22.07 0.44 18.11
N ALA A 141 20.95 -0.28 18.25
CA ALA A 141 19.75 -0.05 17.43
C ALA A 141 19.30 1.41 17.44
N ARG A 142 19.43 2.09 18.59
CA ARG A 142 19.11 3.52 18.72
C ARG A 142 19.92 4.41 17.76
N ASP A 143 21.18 4.05 17.47
CA ASP A 143 22.07 4.88 16.67
C ASP A 143 21.66 4.77 15.19
N VAL A 144 21.28 3.57 14.73
CA VAL A 144 20.72 3.33 13.40
C VAL A 144 19.36 4.03 13.23
N ILE A 145 18.49 3.93 14.24
CA ILE A 145 17.17 4.60 14.22
C ILE A 145 17.31 6.13 14.21
N GLU A 146 18.30 6.69 14.92
CA GLU A 146 18.54 8.13 14.92
C GLU A 146 18.96 8.64 13.54
N GLU A 147 19.71 7.85 12.76
CA GLU A 147 20.03 8.20 11.37
C GLU A 147 18.77 8.29 10.48
N PHE A 148 17.86 7.32 10.58
CA PHE A 148 16.57 7.39 9.86
C PHE A 148 15.76 8.64 10.27
N LYS A 149 15.74 8.95 11.57
CA LYS A 149 15.07 10.16 12.08
C LYS A 149 15.68 11.44 11.53
N ILE A 150 17.01 11.56 11.53
CA ILE A 150 17.72 12.71 10.95
C ILE A 150 17.36 12.87 9.47
N THR A 151 17.30 11.77 8.70
CA THR A 151 16.86 11.85 7.31
C THR A 151 15.44 12.38 7.17
N ILE A 152 14.48 11.89 7.96
CA ILE A 152 13.08 12.37 7.91
C ILE A 152 13.00 13.87 8.23
N GLU A 153 13.82 14.35 9.19
CA GLU A 153 13.90 15.77 9.50
C GLU A 153 14.49 16.58 8.34
N LYS A 154 15.50 16.04 7.63
CA LYS A 154 16.09 16.71 6.47
C LYS A 154 15.15 16.79 5.28
N MET A 155 14.31 15.77 5.05
CA MET A 155 13.30 15.76 3.99
C MET A 155 12.32 16.95 4.06
N LYS A 156 12.22 17.63 5.21
CA LYS A 156 11.39 18.83 5.36
C LYS A 156 11.92 19.99 4.51
N ASN A 157 13.19 19.99 4.13
CA ASN A 157 13.77 21.05 3.29
C ASN A 157 13.22 21.00 1.85
N GLU A 158 12.76 19.83 1.39
CA GLU A 158 12.26 19.58 0.04
C GLU A 158 10.72 19.65 -0.04
N THR A 159 10.05 20.08 1.04
CA THR A 159 8.57 20.11 1.14
C THR A 159 7.92 20.90 0.00
N THR A 160 8.55 22.01 -0.45
CA THR A 160 8.04 22.82 -1.56
C THR A 160 8.01 22.03 -2.87
N ASP A 161 9.08 21.30 -3.17
CA ASP A 161 9.16 20.51 -4.40
C ASP A 161 8.19 19.33 -4.36
N ILE A 162 8.07 18.68 -3.20
CA ILE A 162 7.07 17.63 -2.97
C ILE A 162 5.66 18.19 -3.17
N ALA A 163 5.34 19.36 -2.62
CA ALA A 163 4.02 19.99 -2.77
C ALA A 163 3.69 20.31 -4.24
N ASN A 164 4.66 20.78 -5.01
CA ASN A 164 4.51 21.02 -6.44
C ASN A 164 4.21 19.72 -7.22
N VAL A 165 4.85 18.60 -6.84
CA VAL A 165 4.58 17.29 -7.46
C VAL A 165 3.23 16.73 -7.03
N ILE A 166 2.83 16.92 -5.76
CA ILE A 166 1.48 16.58 -5.29
C ILE A 166 0.41 17.28 -6.14
N GLN A 167 0.58 18.59 -6.40
CA GLN A 167 -0.38 19.34 -7.21
C GLN A 167 -0.46 18.79 -8.64
N GLN A 168 0.69 18.51 -9.27
CA GLN A 168 0.73 17.91 -10.61
C GLN A 168 0.11 16.52 -10.66
N ALA A 169 0.33 15.70 -9.64
CA ALA A 169 -0.26 14.37 -9.54
C ALA A 169 -1.79 14.45 -9.35
N GLY A 170 -2.26 15.38 -8.51
CA GLY A 170 -3.69 15.67 -8.35
C GLY A 170 -4.32 16.14 -9.66
N ASP A 171 -3.71 17.10 -10.34
CA ASP A 171 -4.18 17.62 -11.64
C ASP A 171 -4.16 16.53 -12.72
N CYS A 172 -3.15 15.67 -12.72
CA CYS A 172 -3.09 14.49 -13.60
C CYS A 172 -4.34 13.63 -13.42
N MET A 173 -4.63 13.22 -12.18
CA MET A 173 -5.79 12.37 -11.88
C MET A 173 -7.14 13.08 -12.12
N ILE A 174 -7.23 14.38 -11.84
CA ILE A 174 -8.45 15.17 -12.09
C ILE A 174 -8.77 15.20 -13.59
N ASN A 175 -7.74 15.35 -14.43
CA ASN A 175 -7.85 15.43 -15.89
C ASN A 175 -7.70 14.06 -16.59
N ASN A 176 -8.08 12.96 -15.91
CA ASN A 176 -8.07 11.58 -16.42
C ASN A 176 -6.73 11.15 -17.03
N GLY A 177 -5.63 11.73 -16.53
CA GLY A 177 -4.27 11.31 -16.82
C GLY A 177 -3.81 10.21 -15.90
N TYR A 178 -2.71 9.56 -16.27
CA TYR A 178 -2.15 8.47 -15.50
C TYR A 178 -0.78 8.79 -14.91
N ILE A 179 -0.47 8.23 -13.74
CA ILE A 179 0.83 8.37 -13.09
C ILE A 179 1.69 7.13 -13.39
N ARG A 180 2.93 7.33 -13.81
CA ARG A 180 3.87 6.24 -14.14
C ARG A 180 5.16 6.42 -13.32
N TYR A 181 5.42 5.51 -12.39
CA TYR A 181 6.69 5.44 -11.66
C TYR A 181 7.68 4.60 -12.47
N VAL A 182 8.85 5.14 -12.78
CA VAL A 182 9.89 4.47 -13.57
C VAL A 182 11.17 4.41 -12.76
N GLY A 183 11.49 3.24 -12.21
CA GLY A 183 12.71 3.00 -11.44
C GLY A 183 13.52 1.83 -11.97
N SER A 184 14.64 1.55 -11.30
CA SER A 184 15.45 0.34 -11.50
C SER A 184 15.64 -0.37 -10.16
N SER A 185 15.92 -1.68 -10.20
CA SER A 185 16.25 -2.45 -8.99
C SER A 185 15.20 -2.24 -7.88
N THR A 186 15.63 -2.06 -6.62
CA THR A 186 14.74 -1.89 -5.48
C THR A 186 13.91 -0.60 -5.54
N PHE A 187 14.37 0.46 -6.20
CA PHE A 187 13.59 1.68 -6.39
C PHE A 187 12.39 1.48 -7.32
N GLY A 188 12.53 0.64 -8.36
CA GLY A 188 11.41 0.20 -9.18
C GLY A 188 10.36 -0.55 -8.37
N ILE A 189 10.80 -1.43 -7.45
CA ILE A 189 9.92 -2.18 -6.54
C ILE A 189 9.10 -1.23 -5.67
N TRP A 190 9.72 -0.19 -5.10
CA TRP A 190 8.99 0.80 -4.29
C TRP A 190 7.90 1.54 -5.08
N GLY A 191 8.18 1.87 -6.35
CA GLY A 191 7.15 2.39 -7.26
C GLY A 191 5.98 1.43 -7.45
N MET A 192 6.27 0.13 -7.62
CA MET A 192 5.24 -0.90 -7.78
C MET A 192 4.43 -1.12 -6.50
N ILE A 193 5.09 -1.17 -5.33
CA ILE A 193 4.44 -1.33 -4.03
C ILE A 193 3.46 -0.17 -3.79
N ASP A 194 3.92 1.08 -3.94
CA ASP A 194 3.06 2.25 -3.73
C ASP A 194 1.85 2.28 -4.67
N ALA A 195 2.07 2.00 -5.95
CA ALA A 195 1.01 1.91 -6.96
C ALA A 195 -0.02 0.82 -6.64
N SER A 196 0.43 -0.37 -6.24
CA SER A 196 -0.44 -1.53 -5.97
C SER A 196 -1.43 -1.28 -4.83
N GLU A 197 -1.04 -0.46 -3.85
CA GLU A 197 -1.85 -0.10 -2.69
C GLU A 197 -2.91 0.96 -3.00
N CYS A 198 -2.80 1.69 -4.11
CA CYS A 198 -3.81 2.68 -4.48
C CYS A 198 -5.17 2.04 -4.82
N VAL A 199 -5.14 0.86 -5.45
CA VAL A 199 -6.33 0.13 -5.89
C VAL A 199 -7.27 -0.21 -4.74
N PRO A 200 -6.84 -0.92 -3.67
CA PRO A 200 -7.74 -1.21 -2.55
C PRO A 200 -8.06 0.04 -1.71
N THR A 201 -7.11 0.95 -1.56
CA THR A 201 -7.17 2.10 -0.65
C THR A 201 -8.15 3.18 -1.13
N TYR A 202 -8.14 3.48 -2.43
CA TYR A 202 -8.92 4.59 -3.02
C TYR A 202 -9.87 4.14 -4.13
N ASN A 203 -10.05 2.83 -4.27
CA ASN A 203 -10.83 2.23 -5.35
C ASN A 203 -10.37 2.75 -6.72
N SER A 204 -9.04 2.86 -6.89
CA SER A 204 -8.43 3.31 -8.13
C SER A 204 -8.41 2.18 -9.15
N SER A 205 -8.40 2.53 -10.44
CA SER A 205 -8.05 1.57 -11.48
C SER A 205 -6.60 1.12 -11.31
N TYR A 206 -6.29 -0.09 -11.78
CA TYR A 206 -4.91 -0.57 -11.86
C TYR A 206 -4.05 0.35 -12.74
N ASP A 207 -4.64 0.98 -13.76
CA ASP A 207 -3.89 1.85 -14.66
C ASP A 207 -3.73 3.29 -14.17
N ASP A 208 -4.46 3.72 -13.13
CA ASP A 208 -4.40 5.10 -12.59
C ASP A 208 -2.97 5.47 -12.15
N ILE A 209 -2.33 4.56 -11.42
CA ILE A 209 -0.93 4.66 -11.00
C ILE A 209 -0.26 3.32 -11.24
N ARG A 210 0.88 3.31 -11.95
CA ARG A 210 1.64 2.08 -12.22
C ARG A 210 3.14 2.27 -12.02
N GLY A 211 3.77 1.27 -11.42
CA GLY A 211 5.22 1.17 -11.30
C GLY A 211 5.82 0.30 -12.42
N PHE A 212 6.99 0.72 -12.90
CA PHE A 212 7.78 0.06 -13.93
C PHE A 212 9.22 -0.06 -13.47
N MET A 213 9.83 -1.20 -13.78
CA MET A 213 11.22 -1.50 -13.45
C MET A 213 12.02 -1.73 -14.73
N THR A 214 13.17 -1.07 -14.84
CA THR A 214 13.94 -0.95 -16.08
C THR A 214 15.19 -1.83 -16.15
N ASN A 215 15.18 -2.98 -15.46
CA ASN A 215 16.26 -3.97 -15.50
C ASN A 215 15.76 -5.37 -15.09
N ASP A 216 16.57 -6.41 -15.31
CA ASP A 216 16.24 -7.79 -14.97
C ASP A 216 16.44 -8.13 -13.47
N TYR A 217 16.31 -7.16 -12.55
CA TYR A 217 16.60 -7.36 -11.13
C TYR A 217 15.80 -8.53 -10.54
N PHE A 218 14.47 -8.57 -10.75
CA PHE A 218 13.65 -9.70 -10.28
C PHE A 218 14.05 -11.03 -10.88
N LYS A 219 14.34 -11.10 -12.19
CA LYS A 219 14.78 -12.34 -12.85
C LYS A 219 16.09 -12.87 -12.24
N LYS A 220 16.96 -11.97 -11.75
CA LYS A 220 18.23 -12.32 -11.10
C LYS A 220 18.11 -12.59 -9.60
N SER A 221 17.13 -12.00 -8.94
CA SER A 221 16.96 -12.07 -7.47
C SER A 221 15.98 -13.15 -7.01
N LEU A 222 15.16 -13.71 -7.90
CA LEU A 222 14.23 -14.80 -7.59
C LEU A 222 14.83 -16.16 -7.96
N ASN A 223 14.43 -17.22 -7.25
CA ASN A 223 14.72 -18.59 -7.68
C ASN A 223 14.10 -18.85 -9.07
N PRO A 224 14.74 -19.64 -9.95
CA PRO A 224 14.31 -19.82 -11.34
C PRO A 224 12.86 -20.27 -11.49
N GLU A 225 12.38 -21.18 -10.63
CA GLU A 225 10.99 -21.67 -10.64
C GLU A 225 9.96 -20.59 -10.27
N SER A 226 10.37 -19.59 -9.47
CA SER A 226 9.51 -18.47 -9.06
C SER A 226 9.47 -17.37 -10.11
N ALA A 227 10.56 -17.20 -10.88
CA ALA A 227 10.70 -16.16 -11.89
C ALA A 227 9.69 -16.31 -13.05
N ASP A 228 9.47 -17.55 -13.53
CA ASP A 228 8.54 -17.82 -14.66
C ASP A 228 7.07 -17.65 -14.27
N SER A 229 6.71 -17.89 -13.01
CA SER A 229 5.35 -17.69 -12.50
C SER A 229 4.98 -16.23 -12.19
N LEU A 230 6.01 -15.36 -12.06
CA LEU A 230 5.86 -13.94 -11.73
C LEU A 230 5.87 -13.05 -12.98
N VAL A 231 5.94 -13.60 -14.19
CA VAL A 231 5.95 -12.84 -15.45
C VAL A 231 4.55 -12.27 -15.75
N SER A 232 4.16 -11.25 -15.01
CA SER A 232 3.18 -10.28 -15.48
C SER A 232 3.85 -9.42 -16.56
N PRO A 233 3.17 -9.04 -17.65
CA PRO A 233 3.66 -8.04 -18.61
C PRO A 233 4.10 -6.71 -17.97
N ALA A 234 3.70 -6.45 -16.72
CA ALA A 234 4.13 -5.31 -15.93
C ALA A 234 5.56 -5.43 -15.35
N LEU A 235 6.12 -6.64 -15.27
CA LEU A 235 7.46 -6.92 -14.75
C LEU A 235 8.52 -7.05 -15.86
N ASP A 236 8.10 -7.01 -17.13
CA ASP A 236 8.97 -7.21 -18.30
C ASP A 236 8.95 -5.96 -19.22
N GLN A 237 9.45 -4.83 -18.69
CA GLN A 237 9.72 -3.62 -19.48
C GLN A 237 11.17 -3.18 -19.30
N SER A 238 12.08 -4.02 -19.80
CA SER A 238 13.52 -3.96 -19.52
C SER A 238 14.26 -2.84 -20.25
N THR A 239 13.60 -2.08 -21.13
CA THR A 239 14.26 -1.04 -21.93
C THR A 239 13.44 0.26 -22.07
N PRO A 240 14.10 1.41 -22.30
CA PRO A 240 13.42 2.66 -22.62
C PRO A 240 12.46 2.57 -23.83
N ASP A 241 12.74 1.70 -24.80
CA ASP A 241 11.87 1.51 -25.97
C ASP A 241 10.61 0.70 -25.65
N ASP A 242 10.67 -0.26 -24.74
CA ASP A 242 9.48 -0.99 -24.28
C ASP A 242 8.55 -0.10 -23.46
N LEU A 243 9.14 0.76 -22.62
CA LEU A 243 8.40 1.81 -21.92
C LEU A 243 7.73 2.76 -22.91
N TRP A 244 8.42 3.16 -23.98
CA TRP A 244 7.83 4.04 -24.99
C TRP A 244 6.61 3.41 -25.67
N LYS A 245 6.65 2.12 -26.04
CA LYS A 245 5.48 1.42 -26.60
C LYS A 245 4.27 1.47 -25.66
N THR A 246 4.52 1.47 -24.36
CA THR A 246 3.49 1.55 -23.31
C THR A 246 3.02 2.99 -23.07
N PHE A 247 3.89 3.99 -23.26
CA PHE A 247 3.64 5.38 -22.91
C PHE A 247 3.15 6.25 -24.07
N GLN A 248 3.38 5.83 -25.32
CA GLN A 248 3.09 6.62 -26.53
C GLN A 248 1.62 7.06 -26.70
N ASP A 249 0.70 6.28 -26.10
CA ASP A 249 -0.75 6.47 -26.16
C ASP A 249 -1.32 7.08 -24.88
N LEU A 250 -0.47 7.45 -23.91
CA LEU A 250 -0.93 8.12 -22.70
C LEU A 250 -1.49 9.51 -23.04
N PRO A 251 -2.55 9.95 -22.36
CA PRO A 251 -3.07 11.30 -22.52
C PRO A 251 -2.00 12.32 -22.07
N PRO A 252 -1.93 13.52 -22.70
CA PRO A 252 -0.96 14.56 -22.35
C PRO A 252 -1.03 15.01 -20.88
N SER A 253 -2.17 14.83 -20.21
CA SER A 253 -2.34 15.11 -18.78
C SER A 253 -1.56 14.16 -17.85
N SER A 254 -0.99 13.07 -18.38
CA SER A 254 -0.26 12.06 -17.62
C SER A 254 1.05 12.60 -17.03
N LEU A 255 1.41 12.06 -15.87
CA LEU A 255 2.62 12.39 -15.12
C LEU A 255 3.58 11.19 -15.11
N ILE A 256 4.81 11.41 -15.58
CA ILE A 256 5.87 10.41 -15.57
C ILE A 256 6.89 10.79 -14.50
N VAL A 257 7.15 9.88 -13.57
CA VAL A 257 8.06 10.10 -12.44
C VAL A 257 9.22 9.10 -12.56
N PHE A 258 10.40 9.61 -12.88
CA PHE A 258 11.64 8.83 -12.89
C PHE A 258 12.25 8.81 -11.49
N ILE A 259 12.74 7.64 -11.08
CA ILE A 259 13.30 7.41 -9.76
C ILE A 259 14.76 7.00 -9.88
N ASP A 260 15.65 7.91 -9.48
CA ASP A 260 17.07 7.71 -9.21
C ASP A 260 17.86 6.88 -10.22
N ARG A 261 17.48 6.96 -11.50
CA ARG A 261 18.27 6.42 -12.61
C ARG A 261 19.30 7.47 -13.05
N GLU A 262 20.28 7.05 -13.82
CA GLU A 262 21.12 8.00 -14.54
C GLU A 262 20.30 8.62 -15.68
N TYR A 263 20.28 9.95 -15.74
CA TYR A 263 19.48 10.72 -16.68
C TYR A 263 19.86 10.42 -18.12
N HIS A 264 21.16 10.29 -18.40
CA HIS A 264 21.64 10.01 -19.76
C HIS A 264 21.11 8.69 -20.33
N LEU A 265 20.93 7.65 -19.49
CA LEU A 265 20.37 6.35 -19.90
C LEU A 265 18.89 6.43 -20.29
N GLN A 266 18.18 7.47 -19.83
CA GLN A 266 16.75 7.68 -20.09
C GLN A 266 16.48 8.82 -21.08
N LYS A 267 17.52 9.52 -21.53
CA LYS A 267 17.40 10.75 -22.33
C LYS A 267 16.50 10.57 -23.56
N ALA A 268 16.68 9.48 -24.29
CA ALA A 268 15.87 9.19 -25.48
C ALA A 268 14.37 9.04 -25.17
N LEU A 269 14.02 8.44 -24.04
CA LEU A 269 12.63 8.32 -23.59
C LEU A 269 12.10 9.67 -23.09
N VAL A 270 12.90 10.42 -22.32
CA VAL A 270 12.54 11.76 -21.84
C VAL A 270 12.24 12.69 -23.01
N ASP A 271 13.07 12.68 -24.06
CA ASP A 271 12.88 13.53 -25.24
C ASP A 271 11.58 13.20 -25.97
N LYS A 272 11.26 11.91 -26.17
CA LYS A 272 9.99 11.46 -26.76
C LYS A 272 8.79 11.90 -25.91
N LEU A 273 8.89 11.83 -24.58
CA LEU A 273 7.84 12.25 -23.65
C LEU A 273 7.64 13.77 -23.66
N GLN A 274 8.71 14.55 -23.72
CA GLN A 274 8.66 16.01 -23.83
C GLN A 274 8.01 16.46 -25.14
N GLN A 275 8.30 15.79 -26.26
CA GLN A 275 7.66 16.07 -27.55
C GLN A 275 6.13 15.85 -27.51
N LYS A 276 5.65 14.96 -26.63
CA LYS A 276 4.22 14.72 -26.38
C LYS A 276 3.63 15.63 -25.30
N ASN A 277 4.40 16.58 -24.76
CA ASN A 277 4.02 17.50 -23.69
C ASN A 277 3.62 16.81 -22.38
N HIS A 278 4.19 15.65 -22.08
CA HIS A 278 3.99 15.01 -20.77
C HIS A 278 4.68 15.80 -19.66
N ARG A 279 4.09 15.77 -18.47
CA ARG A 279 4.73 16.26 -17.25
C ARG A 279 5.75 15.22 -16.77
N ILE A 280 6.97 15.67 -16.48
CA ILE A 280 8.06 14.79 -16.08
C ILE A 280 8.66 15.28 -14.77
N VAL A 281 8.73 14.37 -13.80
CA VAL A 281 9.38 14.58 -12.51
C VAL A 281 10.53 13.60 -12.35
N TRP A 282 11.62 14.06 -11.76
CA TRP A 282 12.79 13.28 -11.42
C TRP A 282 13.03 13.28 -9.91
N ILE A 283 12.90 12.12 -9.27
CA ILE A 283 13.26 11.94 -7.86
C ILE A 283 14.70 11.45 -7.82
N LYS A 284 15.62 12.31 -7.38
CA LYS A 284 17.05 12.00 -7.23
C LYS A 284 17.34 11.60 -5.78
N LEU A 285 18.01 10.47 -5.59
CA LEU A 285 18.39 9.92 -4.29
C LEU A 285 19.92 9.76 -4.21
N LEU A 286 20.50 8.77 -4.88
CA LEU A 286 21.92 8.42 -4.84
C LEU A 286 22.68 8.82 -6.12
N SER A 287 21.98 9.08 -7.23
CA SER A 287 22.61 9.48 -8.49
C SER A 287 23.43 10.77 -8.31
N THR A 288 24.60 10.86 -8.95
CA THR A 288 25.44 12.06 -8.98
C THR A 288 25.10 13.00 -10.13
N GLU A 289 24.21 12.60 -11.04
CA GLU A 289 23.94 13.37 -12.25
C GLU A 289 23.07 14.60 -11.99
N SER A 290 23.24 15.60 -12.84
CA SER A 290 22.39 16.79 -12.91
C SER A 290 21.54 16.75 -14.18
N LEU A 291 20.34 17.32 -14.12
CA LEU A 291 19.53 17.55 -15.31
C LEU A 291 20.21 18.55 -16.26
N GLU A 292 19.89 18.45 -17.55
CA GLU A 292 20.30 19.43 -18.55
C GLU A 292 19.56 20.77 -18.35
N SER A 293 20.27 21.88 -18.55
CA SER A 293 19.81 23.25 -18.29
C SER A 293 18.53 23.67 -19.03
N ASN A 294 18.16 22.99 -20.12
CA ASN A 294 17.00 23.29 -20.96
C ASN A 294 15.90 22.22 -20.89
N SER A 295 15.95 21.31 -19.92
CA SER A 295 14.93 20.27 -19.78
C SER A 295 13.68 20.79 -19.05
N ASN A 296 12.48 20.51 -19.58
CA ASN A 296 11.19 20.76 -18.90
C ASN A 296 10.91 19.71 -17.80
N VAL A 297 11.96 19.19 -17.16
CA VAL A 297 11.88 18.14 -16.13
C VAL A 297 12.01 18.80 -14.77
N GLN A 298 11.03 18.61 -13.90
CA GLN A 298 11.16 19.02 -12.51
C GLN A 298 11.97 18.00 -11.73
N MET A 299 12.90 18.44 -10.88
CA MET A 299 13.66 17.57 -9.98
C MET A 299 13.24 17.76 -8.53
N ILE A 300 13.18 16.65 -7.78
CA ILE A 300 13.25 16.64 -6.31
C ILE A 300 14.59 15.99 -5.97
N ASP A 301 15.51 16.73 -5.33
CA ASP A 301 16.85 16.25 -4.99
C ASP A 301 16.98 15.95 -3.50
N PHE A 302 16.92 14.67 -3.14
CA PHE A 302 17.11 14.19 -1.78
C PHE A 302 18.54 13.75 -1.48
N SER A 303 19.49 13.90 -2.39
CA SER A 303 20.87 13.43 -2.18
C SER A 303 21.52 14.04 -0.94
N LYS A 304 21.18 15.29 -0.61
CA LYS A 304 21.66 15.99 0.61
C LYS A 304 20.98 15.52 1.90
N SER A 305 19.84 14.84 1.78
CA SER A 305 19.11 14.25 2.91
C SER A 305 19.69 12.88 3.32
N ILE A 306 20.52 12.26 2.48
CA ILE A 306 21.21 11.00 2.75
C ILE A 306 22.61 11.31 3.30
N THR A 307 22.81 11.07 4.61
CA THR A 307 24.03 11.52 5.31
C THR A 307 24.98 10.41 5.71
N SER A 308 24.56 9.15 5.60
CA SER A 308 25.39 8.02 6.00
C SER A 308 26.60 7.89 5.08
N ALA A 309 27.78 7.63 5.66
CA ALA A 309 28.98 7.23 4.90
C ALA A 309 28.98 5.72 4.56
N ASP A 310 28.20 4.92 5.29
CA ASP A 310 28.01 3.49 5.02
C ASP A 310 27.04 3.33 3.84
N VAL A 311 27.52 2.64 2.80
CA VAL A 311 26.79 2.43 1.54
C VAL A 311 25.50 1.64 1.77
N THR A 312 25.52 0.59 2.59
CA THR A 312 24.31 -0.19 2.89
C THR A 312 23.25 0.71 3.52
N LYS A 313 23.62 1.51 4.51
CA LYS A 313 22.71 2.49 5.12
C LYS A 313 22.25 3.56 4.12
N GLN A 314 23.10 4.01 3.18
CA GLN A 314 22.67 4.93 2.13
C GLN A 314 21.49 4.37 1.32
N TYR A 315 21.53 3.10 0.93
CA TYR A 315 20.41 2.45 0.24
C TYR A 315 19.17 2.31 1.12
N LEU A 316 19.31 1.86 2.38
CA LEU A 316 18.17 1.72 3.30
C LEU A 316 17.47 3.08 3.53
N ILE A 317 18.27 4.14 3.68
CA ILE A 317 17.80 5.51 3.84
C ILE A 317 17.15 6.01 2.54
N ALA A 318 17.77 5.81 1.37
CA ALA A 318 17.21 6.20 0.08
C ALA A 318 15.84 5.56 -0.18
N GLU A 319 15.70 4.27 0.12
CA GLU A 319 14.44 3.54 0.02
C GLU A 319 13.37 4.07 0.98
N LEU A 320 13.76 4.45 2.20
CA LEU A 320 12.84 5.09 3.14
C LEU A 320 12.35 6.45 2.62
N ILE A 321 13.24 7.29 2.13
CA ILE A 321 12.91 8.59 1.52
C ILE A 321 11.93 8.38 0.36
N LEU A 322 12.25 7.45 -0.53
CA LEU A 322 11.43 7.12 -1.69
C LEU A 322 10.04 6.65 -1.26
N LYS A 323 9.96 5.72 -0.30
CA LYS A 323 8.68 5.25 0.27
C LYS A 323 7.84 6.43 0.77
N LEU A 324 8.43 7.30 1.58
CA LEU A 324 7.72 8.45 2.15
C LEU A 324 7.27 9.43 1.07
N CYS A 325 8.11 9.69 0.08
CA CYS A 325 7.80 10.56 -1.04
C CYS A 325 6.64 10.00 -1.89
N LEU A 326 6.73 8.74 -2.32
CA LEU A 326 5.69 8.10 -3.13
C LEU A 326 4.36 7.96 -2.37
N ASN A 327 4.40 7.51 -1.11
CA ASN A 327 3.20 7.45 -0.27
C ASN A 327 2.53 8.83 -0.13
N THR A 328 3.32 9.90 -0.03
CA THR A 328 2.81 11.26 0.03
C THR A 328 2.18 11.68 -1.30
N ILE A 329 2.87 11.47 -2.42
CA ILE A 329 2.38 11.81 -3.76
C ILE A 329 1.08 11.07 -4.08
N SER A 330 1.07 9.74 -3.95
CA SER A 330 -0.11 8.93 -4.29
C SER A 330 -1.29 9.23 -3.37
N THR A 331 -1.05 9.35 -2.06
CA THR A 331 -2.12 9.70 -1.09
C THR A 331 -2.70 11.06 -1.40
N ALA A 332 -1.85 12.09 -1.53
CA ALA A 332 -2.32 13.45 -1.70
C ALA A 332 -2.99 13.67 -3.06
N ALA A 333 -2.55 12.99 -4.13
CA ALA A 333 -3.24 13.00 -5.42
C ALA A 333 -4.68 12.47 -5.32
N HIS A 334 -4.88 11.34 -4.61
CA HIS A 334 -6.22 10.80 -4.37
C HIS A 334 -7.05 11.67 -3.41
N VAL A 335 -6.40 12.31 -2.43
CA VAL A 335 -7.04 13.34 -1.60
C VAL A 335 -7.52 14.46 -2.52
N LEU A 336 -6.71 15.02 -3.42
CA LEU A 336 -7.11 16.09 -4.35
C LEU A 336 -8.23 15.67 -5.31
N LYS A 337 -8.24 14.39 -5.77
CA LYS A 337 -9.32 13.78 -6.56
C LYS A 337 -10.62 13.57 -5.74
N GLY A 338 -10.60 13.82 -4.44
CA GLY A 338 -11.78 13.78 -3.59
C GLY A 338 -12.15 12.39 -3.08
N LYS A 339 -11.21 11.43 -3.08
CA LYS A 339 -11.42 10.06 -2.56
C LYS A 339 -11.36 9.97 -1.03
N VAL A 340 -11.05 11.09 -0.36
CA VAL A 340 -10.88 11.20 1.09
C VAL A 340 -11.71 12.37 1.60
N TYR A 341 -12.49 12.12 2.66
CA TYR A 341 -13.22 13.13 3.42
C TYR A 341 -12.66 13.22 4.84
N GLN A 342 -12.31 14.43 5.28
CA GLN A 342 -11.50 14.65 6.48
C GLN A 342 -10.21 13.81 6.41
N ASN A 343 -10.11 12.75 7.22
CA ASN A 343 -9.02 11.78 7.21
C ASN A 343 -9.49 10.34 6.93
N ILE A 344 -10.66 10.16 6.31
CA ILE A 344 -11.32 8.88 6.07
C ILE A 344 -11.35 8.57 4.57
N MET A 345 -10.96 7.36 4.19
CA MET A 345 -11.06 6.86 2.82
C MET A 345 -12.52 6.50 2.51
N ILE A 346 -13.23 7.39 1.83
CA ILE A 346 -14.67 7.22 1.58
C ILE A 346 -14.97 6.36 0.34
N ASP A 347 -13.95 6.07 -0.46
CA ASP A 347 -14.07 5.23 -1.66
C ASP A 347 -13.10 4.04 -1.53
N VAL A 348 -13.23 3.30 -0.42
CA VAL A 348 -12.45 2.08 -0.17
C VAL A 348 -13.06 0.91 -0.93
N ARG A 349 -12.22 0.01 -1.46
CA ARG A 349 -12.70 -1.21 -2.11
C ARG A 349 -13.01 -2.29 -1.07
N VAL A 350 -14.20 -2.89 -1.14
CA VAL A 350 -14.63 -3.91 -0.19
C VAL A 350 -14.14 -5.30 -0.63
N SER A 351 -12.84 -5.54 -0.50
CA SER A 351 -12.16 -6.74 -1.05
C SER A 351 -11.94 -7.89 -0.06
N ASN A 352 -12.18 -7.68 1.24
CA ASN A 352 -12.04 -8.70 2.28
C ASN A 352 -12.98 -8.38 3.46
N ILE A 353 -13.02 -9.28 4.46
CA ILE A 353 -13.92 -9.14 5.61
C ILE A 353 -13.59 -7.89 6.44
N LYS A 354 -12.30 -7.58 6.59
CA LYS A 354 -11.81 -6.39 7.30
C LYS A 354 -12.32 -5.09 6.64
N LEU A 355 -12.28 -5.00 5.31
CA LEU A 355 -12.73 -3.82 4.56
C LEU A 355 -14.27 -3.75 4.48
N PHE A 356 -14.98 -4.87 4.52
CA PHE A 356 -16.45 -4.88 4.65
C PHE A 356 -16.90 -4.21 5.95
N TYR A 357 -16.35 -4.63 7.09
CA TYR A 357 -16.68 -3.98 8.37
C TYR A 357 -16.19 -2.53 8.45
N ARG A 358 -15.03 -2.23 7.85
CA ARG A 358 -14.55 -0.84 7.74
C ARG A 358 -15.53 0.03 6.95
N ALA A 359 -16.08 -0.46 5.84
CA ALA A 359 -17.06 0.27 5.06
C ALA A 359 -18.33 0.56 5.88
N ILE A 360 -18.83 -0.43 6.64
CA ILE A 360 -19.95 -0.24 7.56
C ILE A 360 -19.63 0.86 8.60
N ASP A 361 -18.45 0.80 9.22
CA ASP A 361 -18.05 1.80 10.22
C ASP A 361 -17.87 3.19 9.63
N ILE A 362 -17.37 3.31 8.39
CA ILE A 362 -17.33 4.59 7.65
C ILE A 362 -18.73 5.14 7.46
N ILE A 363 -19.69 4.30 7.01
CA ILE A 363 -21.07 4.73 6.77
C ILE A 363 -21.71 5.19 8.09
N LYS A 364 -21.61 4.40 9.15
CA LYS A 364 -22.12 4.78 10.49
C LYS A 364 -21.52 6.09 10.97
N LEU A 365 -20.20 6.24 10.85
CA LEU A 365 -19.48 7.42 11.34
C LEU A 365 -19.92 8.69 10.62
N LEU A 366 -20.13 8.63 9.30
CA LEU A 366 -20.46 9.81 8.49
C LEU A 366 -21.95 10.13 8.44
N THR A 367 -22.83 9.15 8.68
CA THR A 367 -24.28 9.33 8.58
C THR A 367 -25.00 9.34 9.92
N GLY A 368 -24.40 8.78 10.97
CA GLY A 368 -25.00 8.63 12.29
C GLY A 368 -26.03 7.51 12.41
N VAL A 369 -26.25 6.71 11.35
CA VAL A 369 -27.20 5.58 11.37
C VAL A 369 -26.65 4.40 12.18
N ASP A 370 -27.53 3.47 12.54
CA ASP A 370 -27.12 2.24 13.22
C ASP A 370 -26.41 1.24 12.29
N LYS A 371 -25.84 0.19 12.88
CA LYS A 371 -25.08 -0.82 12.14
C LYS A 371 -25.94 -1.54 11.10
N GLU A 372 -27.17 -1.88 11.44
CA GLU A 372 -28.07 -2.65 10.58
C GLU A 372 -28.43 -1.85 9.31
N THR A 373 -28.74 -0.56 9.48
CA THR A 373 -29.03 0.36 8.37
C THR A 373 -27.81 0.57 7.48
N ALA A 374 -26.63 0.78 8.08
CA ALA A 374 -25.38 0.96 7.31
C ALA A 374 -25.02 -0.30 6.52
N GLU A 375 -25.17 -1.48 7.13
CA GLU A 375 -24.93 -2.78 6.49
C GLU A 375 -25.93 -3.01 5.33
N LYS A 376 -27.22 -2.70 5.54
CA LYS A 376 -28.24 -2.75 4.49
C LYS A 376 -27.92 -1.84 3.30
N CYS A 377 -27.60 -0.55 3.53
CA CYS A 377 -27.20 0.38 2.46
C CYS A 377 -25.97 -0.14 1.69
N LEU A 378 -24.98 -0.69 2.40
CA LEU A 378 -23.77 -1.23 1.80
C LEU A 378 -24.08 -2.42 0.88
N ILE A 379 -24.86 -3.39 1.37
CA ILE A 379 -25.25 -4.58 0.59
C ILE A 379 -26.07 -4.17 -0.63
N GLN A 380 -27.05 -3.27 -0.46
CA GLN A 380 -27.85 -2.75 -1.58
C GLN A 380 -26.99 -2.10 -2.67
N SER A 381 -25.99 -1.32 -2.26
CA SER A 381 -25.00 -0.74 -3.17
C SER A 381 -24.15 -1.80 -3.90
N ILE A 382 -23.70 -2.84 -3.19
CA ILE A 382 -22.95 -3.98 -3.80
C ILE A 382 -23.77 -4.63 -4.91
N TYR A 383 -25.05 -4.93 -4.65
CA TYR A 383 -25.95 -5.61 -5.60
C TYR A 383 -26.67 -4.67 -6.56
N GLN A 384 -26.40 -3.36 -6.50
CA GLN A 384 -27.00 -2.35 -7.38
C GLN A 384 -28.53 -2.32 -7.34
N THR A 385 -29.11 -2.49 -6.15
CA THR A 385 -30.56 -2.61 -5.97
C THR A 385 -31.08 -1.79 -4.80
N ASN A 386 -32.39 -1.63 -4.75
CA ASN A 386 -33.14 -1.10 -3.60
C ASN A 386 -33.82 -2.20 -2.78
N ASP A 387 -33.78 -3.45 -3.25
CA ASP A 387 -34.39 -4.59 -2.59
C ASP A 387 -33.58 -5.06 -1.39
N GLU A 388 -34.21 -5.82 -0.50
CA GLU A 388 -33.51 -6.49 0.58
C GLU A 388 -32.82 -7.76 0.07
N ILE A 389 -31.54 -7.90 0.38
CA ILE A 389 -30.75 -9.08 0.07
C ILE A 389 -30.60 -9.90 1.35
N ASN A 390 -31.32 -11.02 1.41
CA ASN A 390 -31.35 -11.90 2.57
C ASN A 390 -30.57 -13.20 2.32
N ASN A 391 -30.15 -13.87 3.41
CA ASN A 391 -29.55 -15.21 3.41
C ASN A 391 -28.22 -15.35 2.64
N GLN A 392 -27.42 -14.29 2.58
CA GLN A 392 -26.06 -14.36 2.03
C GLN A 392 -25.00 -14.19 3.12
N THR A 393 -23.85 -14.82 2.93
CA THR A 393 -22.69 -14.66 3.82
C THR A 393 -21.85 -13.46 3.41
N ILE A 394 -21.01 -12.97 4.33
CA ILE A 394 -20.10 -11.84 4.06
C ILE A 394 -19.16 -12.18 2.89
N GLU A 395 -18.70 -13.43 2.79
CA GLU A 395 -17.86 -13.88 1.68
C GLU A 395 -18.57 -13.82 0.33
N GLN A 396 -19.89 -14.10 0.29
CA GLN A 396 -20.69 -13.96 -0.92
C GLN A 396 -20.84 -12.50 -1.33
N HIS A 397 -21.02 -11.58 -0.37
CA HIS A 397 -21.04 -10.14 -0.63
C HIS A 397 -19.69 -9.65 -1.18
N ILE A 398 -18.57 -10.04 -0.56
CA ILE A 398 -17.21 -9.70 -1.03
C ILE A 398 -16.97 -10.23 -2.45
N THR A 399 -17.45 -11.44 -2.75
CA THR A 399 -17.34 -12.02 -4.10
C THR A 399 -18.14 -11.21 -5.12
N ALA A 400 -19.33 -10.73 -4.76
CA ALA A 400 -20.15 -9.89 -5.63
C ALA A 400 -19.50 -8.54 -5.97
N VAL A 401 -18.68 -7.97 -5.06
CA VAL A 401 -17.88 -6.76 -5.32
C VAL A 401 -16.92 -6.93 -6.49
N ALA A 402 -16.45 -8.15 -6.79
CA ALA A 402 -15.58 -8.38 -7.95
C ALA A 402 -16.27 -8.00 -9.28
N ASN A 403 -17.60 -8.16 -9.35
CA ASN A 403 -18.43 -7.86 -10.51
C ASN A 403 -18.89 -6.39 -10.55
N ASN A 404 -18.77 -5.66 -9.44
CA ASN A 404 -19.20 -4.28 -9.31
C ASN A 404 -18.19 -3.49 -8.48
N LYS A 405 -17.33 -2.71 -9.14
CA LYS A 405 -16.24 -1.97 -8.48
C LYS A 405 -16.57 -0.49 -8.28
N ASP A 406 -17.66 0.01 -8.83
CA ASP A 406 -17.88 1.45 -8.94
C ASP A 406 -18.46 2.02 -7.65
N HIS A 407 -17.64 2.76 -6.91
CA HIS A 407 -18.05 3.66 -5.83
C HIS A 407 -19.07 3.07 -4.83
N ILE A 408 -18.91 1.81 -4.45
CA ILE A 408 -19.87 1.10 -3.56
C ILE A 408 -20.11 1.89 -2.26
N VAL A 409 -19.05 2.28 -1.56
CA VAL A 409 -19.16 2.98 -0.27
C VAL A 409 -19.76 4.39 -0.43
N PRO A 410 -19.31 5.22 -1.40
CA PRO A 410 -19.96 6.51 -1.68
C PRO A 410 -21.45 6.42 -2.04
N ILE A 411 -21.84 5.42 -2.83
CA ILE A 411 -23.26 5.19 -3.18
C ILE A 411 -24.05 4.83 -1.92
N ALA A 412 -23.54 3.89 -1.11
CA ALA A 412 -24.18 3.50 0.15
C ALA A 412 -24.32 4.68 1.12
N LEU A 413 -23.31 5.56 1.20
CA LEU A 413 -23.36 6.81 1.97
C LEU A 413 -24.53 7.70 1.52
N LEU A 414 -24.70 7.94 0.22
CA LEU A 414 -25.80 8.75 -0.30
C LEU A 414 -27.18 8.12 -0.08
N MET A 415 -27.29 6.80 -0.24
CA MET A 415 -28.53 6.07 0.06
C MET A 415 -28.94 6.27 1.51
N CYS A 416 -27.97 6.24 2.43
CA CYS A 416 -28.21 6.44 3.85
C CYS A 416 -28.44 7.93 4.25
N LEU A 417 -27.74 8.90 3.63
CA LEU A 417 -27.87 10.33 3.96
C LEU A 417 -29.15 10.98 3.43
N SER A 418 -29.54 10.64 2.20
CA SER A 418 -30.57 11.38 1.45
C SER A 418 -31.78 10.52 1.08
N ASN A 419 -31.87 9.30 1.63
CA ASN A 419 -32.89 8.29 1.29
C ASN A 419 -33.02 8.05 -0.22
N TYR A 420 -31.90 8.18 -0.94
CA TYR A 420 -31.86 8.00 -2.39
C TYR A 420 -32.02 6.53 -2.77
N SER A 421 -32.67 6.29 -3.92
CA SER A 421 -32.58 5.00 -4.58
C SER A 421 -31.15 4.74 -5.06
N TYR A 422 -30.78 3.48 -5.32
CA TYR A 422 -29.47 3.15 -5.88
C TYR A 422 -29.21 3.95 -7.16
N THR A 423 -30.18 3.99 -8.07
CA THR A 423 -30.08 4.73 -9.33
C THR A 423 -29.89 6.23 -9.12
N GLN A 424 -30.60 6.83 -8.14
CA GLN A 424 -30.43 8.24 -7.80
C GLN A 424 -29.03 8.52 -7.24
N ALA A 425 -28.57 7.68 -6.29
CA ALA A 425 -27.24 7.81 -5.70
C ALA A 425 -26.13 7.65 -6.75
N LYS A 426 -26.21 6.65 -7.62
CA LYS A 426 -25.24 6.45 -8.72
C LYS A 426 -25.18 7.65 -9.66
N LEU A 427 -26.33 8.19 -10.06
CA LEU A 427 -26.39 9.37 -10.93
C LEU A 427 -25.72 10.59 -10.29
N GLN A 428 -25.82 10.76 -8.98
CA GLN A 428 -25.18 11.86 -8.27
C GLN A 428 -23.66 11.67 -8.18
N ILE A 429 -23.21 10.44 -7.91
CA ILE A 429 -21.78 10.09 -7.92
C ILE A 429 -21.16 10.35 -9.30
N ASP A 430 -21.82 9.93 -10.38
CA ASP A 430 -21.29 10.08 -11.74
C ASP A 430 -21.18 11.54 -12.20
N LYS A 431 -21.98 12.43 -11.62
CA LYS A 431 -21.91 13.88 -11.85
C LYS A 431 -20.87 14.57 -10.97
N CYS A 432 -20.34 13.88 -9.95
CA CYS A 432 -19.50 14.48 -8.94
C CYS A 432 -18.01 14.40 -9.36
N PRO A 433 -17.35 15.51 -9.67
CA PRO A 433 -15.92 15.49 -10.05
C PRO A 433 -15.02 15.09 -8.88
N ARG A 434 -15.50 15.26 -7.63
CA ARG A 434 -14.80 14.94 -6.39
C ARG A 434 -15.75 14.25 -5.44
N ILE A 435 -15.59 12.93 -5.28
CA ILE A 435 -16.50 12.07 -4.51
C ILE A 435 -16.83 12.63 -3.12
N ARG A 436 -15.89 13.24 -2.40
CA ARG A 436 -16.11 13.81 -1.07
C ARG A 436 -17.15 14.93 -0.99
N ASP A 437 -17.50 15.57 -2.09
CA ASP A 437 -18.45 16.68 -2.08
C ASP A 437 -19.86 16.19 -1.71
N ILE A 438 -20.14 14.88 -1.85
CA ILE A 438 -21.37 14.26 -1.34
C ILE A 438 -21.50 14.33 0.19
N CYS A 439 -20.38 14.47 0.91
CA CYS A 439 -20.35 14.49 2.37
C CYS A 439 -20.50 15.90 2.95
N THR A 440 -20.47 16.95 2.12
CA THR A 440 -20.52 18.35 2.59
C THR A 440 -21.90 18.99 2.47
N GLY A 441 -22.90 18.29 1.89
CA GLY A 441 -24.29 18.77 1.81
C GLY A 441 -24.50 19.98 0.89
N ASN A 442 -23.47 20.45 0.18
CA ASN A 442 -23.58 21.53 -0.80
C ASN A 442 -23.95 20.95 -2.17
N ASN A 443 -25.23 20.64 -2.37
CA ASN A 443 -25.85 20.51 -3.69
C ASN A 443 -26.78 21.70 -3.93
#